data_AF-A0A8H6TX31-F1
#
_entry.id   AF-A0A8H6TX31-F1
#
_cell.length_a   1.000
_cell.length_b   1.000
_cell.length_c   1.000
_cell.angle_alpha   90.00
_cell.angle_beta   90.00
_cell.angle_gamma   90.00
#
_symmetry.space_group_name_H-M   'P 1'
#
loop_
_entity.id
_entity.type
_entity.pdbx_description
1 polymer ?
#
loop_
_entity_poly.entity_id
_entity_poly.type
_entity_poly.pdbx_seq_one_letter_code
_entity_poly.pdbx_strand_id
1 'polypeptide(L)'
;MDCDFSFGPNGAFFAKSDTIWAWSDNNTLPEPLRLILEDPNHPQANKFPYDVAFPMEPGTWCMSWRTVKGEDYYEELFLGPKYAKLAEFMRNIAQNGEHCTRTVFGPNASYFTISPSGYSWQHLPPALENDIIGRIKKGTPTTIALGVHGSFVALYSNGNVSFDVAQHYPAVDAMIRNSAEATRRKGIAFVALSPYAAGQYYVAYGDGSASWNIPTEWSVDVTTVSQSLRPVGSTRAGSTLPSVGGFGGVAGGGGFTAAGGQNPASPSVLSTGLHAAGKLWHAYQDSQQNSGPQTSYFDTSGGQAGVGFDPSTLGNFDPSVLNGFDPSTLVQGLDPANVVNGIAAIFGNN
;
A
#
# COMPACT_ATOMS: atom_id res chain seq x y z
N MET A 1 -3.64 16.41 -10.90
CA MET A 1 -4.71 15.49 -11.34
C MET A 1 -4.85 14.45 -10.26
N ASP A 2 -6.06 14.23 -9.73
CA ASP A 2 -6.32 13.16 -8.76
C ASP A 2 -6.73 11.90 -9.53
N CYS A 3 -5.73 11.08 -9.84
CA CYS A 3 -5.87 9.81 -10.53
C CYS A 3 -4.87 8.83 -9.95
N ASP A 4 -5.30 7.58 -9.82
CA ASP A 4 -4.47 6.48 -9.38
C ASP A 4 -4.83 5.20 -10.15
N PHE A 5 -3.84 4.36 -10.40
CA PHE A 5 -4.00 3.06 -11.05
C PHE A 5 -2.93 2.11 -10.56
N SER A 6 -3.36 0.97 -10.02
CA SER A 6 -2.49 -0.06 -9.50
C SER A 6 -2.80 -1.39 -10.15
N PHE A 7 -1.77 -2.03 -10.69
CA PHE A 7 -1.81 -3.42 -11.11
C PHE A 7 -1.54 -4.31 -9.89
N GLY A 8 -2.29 -5.39 -9.75
CA GLY A 8 -2.12 -6.37 -8.68
C GLY A 8 -1.92 -7.80 -9.20
N PRO A 9 -1.52 -8.71 -8.30
CA PRO A 9 -1.33 -10.11 -8.65
C PRO A 9 -2.66 -10.76 -9.04
N ASN A 10 -2.61 -11.90 -9.74
CA ASN A 10 -3.79 -12.68 -10.14
C ASN A 10 -4.85 -11.90 -10.95
N GLY A 11 -4.41 -10.89 -11.70
CA GLY A 11 -5.32 -10.05 -12.48
C GLY A 11 -6.10 -9.04 -11.64
N ALA A 12 -5.62 -8.75 -10.42
CA ALA A 12 -6.19 -7.67 -9.64
C ALA A 12 -5.86 -6.29 -10.25
N PHE A 13 -6.77 -5.34 -10.12
CA PHE A 13 -6.47 -3.92 -10.37
C PHE A 13 -7.25 -3.02 -9.43
N PHE A 14 -6.77 -1.79 -9.30
CA PHE A 14 -7.50 -0.68 -8.71
C PHE A 14 -7.33 0.55 -9.59
N ALA A 15 -8.41 1.26 -9.87
CA ALA A 15 -8.41 2.49 -10.66
C ALA A 15 -9.26 3.55 -9.96
N LYS A 16 -8.74 4.78 -9.85
CA LYS A 16 -9.42 5.91 -9.23
C LYS A 16 -9.24 7.17 -10.05
N SER A 17 -10.28 7.99 -10.11
CA SER A 17 -10.26 9.36 -10.60
C SER A 17 -11.33 10.19 -9.89
N ASP A 18 -10.90 11.25 -9.18
CA ASP A 18 -11.75 12.09 -8.31
C ASP A 18 -12.53 11.22 -7.29
N THR A 19 -13.85 11.22 -7.34
CA THR A 19 -14.74 10.45 -6.46
C THR A 19 -15.22 9.14 -7.08
N ILE A 20 -14.69 8.73 -8.23
CA ILE A 20 -15.06 7.50 -8.91
C ILE A 20 -13.87 6.55 -8.84
N TRP A 21 -14.12 5.33 -8.41
CA TRP A 21 -13.12 4.27 -8.38
C TRP A 21 -13.76 2.94 -8.76
N ALA A 22 -12.93 2.03 -9.28
CA ALA A 22 -13.29 0.68 -9.64
C ALA A 22 -12.10 -0.24 -9.34
N TRP A 23 -12.39 -1.52 -9.18
CA TRP A 23 -11.40 -2.56 -8.93
C TRP A 23 -11.82 -3.83 -9.64
N SER A 24 -10.89 -4.76 -9.79
CA SER A 24 -11.15 -6.09 -10.33
C SER A 24 -12.17 -6.87 -9.49
N ASP A 25 -12.85 -7.82 -10.11
CA ASP A 25 -13.94 -8.58 -9.50
C ASP A 25 -13.62 -9.29 -8.16
N ASN A 26 -14.69 -9.73 -7.49
CA ASN A 26 -14.70 -10.16 -6.09
C ASN A 26 -13.74 -11.30 -5.71
N ASN A 27 -13.12 -11.98 -6.69
CA ASN A 27 -12.25 -13.13 -6.44
C ASN A 27 -10.75 -12.83 -6.63
N THR A 28 -10.40 -11.63 -7.08
CA THR A 28 -8.99 -11.26 -7.33
C THR A 28 -8.39 -10.45 -6.17
N LEU A 29 -9.22 -9.68 -5.45
CA LEU A 29 -8.78 -8.92 -4.27
C LEU A 29 -8.72 -9.80 -3.01
N PRO A 30 -7.77 -9.53 -2.09
CA PRO A 30 -7.81 -10.08 -0.74
C PRO A 30 -9.14 -9.75 -0.06
N GLU A 31 -9.77 -10.76 0.58
CA GLU A 31 -11.07 -10.59 1.25
C GLU A 31 -11.14 -9.40 2.23
N PRO A 32 -10.12 -9.11 3.07
CA PRO A 32 -10.16 -7.95 3.95
C PRO A 32 -10.30 -6.62 3.20
N LEU A 33 -9.54 -6.46 2.12
CA LEU A 33 -9.59 -5.26 1.27
C LEU A 33 -10.97 -5.15 0.61
N ARG A 34 -11.50 -6.27 0.10
CA ARG A 34 -12.83 -6.31 -0.51
C ARG A 34 -13.91 -5.86 0.46
N LEU A 35 -13.91 -6.35 1.71
CA LEU A 35 -14.88 -5.94 2.73
C LEU A 35 -14.79 -4.45 3.05
N ILE A 36 -13.57 -3.89 3.13
CA ILE A 36 -13.37 -2.44 3.34
C ILE A 36 -13.96 -1.62 2.19
N LEU A 37 -13.82 -2.10 0.95
CA LEU A 37 -14.29 -1.39 -0.25
C LEU A 37 -15.80 -1.55 -0.51
N GLU A 38 -16.39 -2.70 -0.19
CA GLU A 38 -17.75 -3.08 -0.58
C GLU A 38 -18.79 -3.00 0.53
N ASP A 39 -18.44 -3.41 1.76
CA ASP A 39 -19.42 -3.53 2.83
C ASP A 39 -19.61 -2.18 3.56
N PRO A 40 -20.75 -1.49 3.38
CA PRO A 40 -21.01 -0.22 4.05
C PRO A 40 -21.14 -0.37 5.57
N ASN A 41 -21.35 -1.58 6.08
CA ASN A 41 -21.43 -1.88 7.51
C ASN A 41 -20.07 -2.25 8.11
N HIS A 42 -19.02 -2.40 7.29
CA HIS A 42 -17.69 -2.66 7.80
C HIS A 42 -17.26 -1.52 8.75
N PRO A 43 -16.68 -1.82 9.93
CA PRO A 43 -16.29 -0.77 10.88
C PRO A 43 -15.34 0.28 10.29
N GLN A 44 -14.57 -0.12 9.28
CA GLN A 44 -13.62 0.69 8.52
C GLN A 44 -14.07 0.93 7.07
N ALA A 45 -15.37 0.82 6.77
CA ALA A 45 -15.92 0.98 5.42
C ALA A 45 -15.36 2.24 4.74
N ASN A 46 -14.87 2.06 3.52
CA ASN A 46 -14.21 3.10 2.75
C ASN A 46 -15.21 4.15 2.26
N LYS A 47 -14.88 5.43 2.52
CA LYS A 47 -15.57 6.59 1.93
C LYS A 47 -14.77 7.21 0.80
N PHE A 48 -13.45 7.26 0.96
CA PHE A 48 -12.55 7.85 -0.01
C PHE A 48 -11.18 7.17 0.06
N PRO A 49 -10.80 6.39 -0.96
CA PRO A 49 -9.48 5.81 -1.02
C PRO A 49 -8.46 6.90 -1.41
N TYR A 50 -7.44 7.09 -0.58
CA TYR A 50 -6.32 7.98 -0.92
C TYR A 50 -5.37 7.31 -1.90
N ASP A 51 -5.00 6.07 -1.59
CA ASP A 51 -4.01 5.26 -2.29
C ASP A 51 -4.35 3.78 -2.06
N VAL A 52 -4.31 2.96 -3.12
CA VAL A 52 -4.47 1.51 -3.05
C VAL A 52 -3.42 0.89 -3.96
N ALA A 53 -2.55 0.05 -3.40
CA ALA A 53 -1.44 -0.52 -4.14
C ALA A 53 -1.21 -1.99 -3.76
N PHE A 54 -0.73 -2.76 -4.72
CA PHE A 54 -0.56 -4.21 -4.59
C PHE A 54 0.91 -4.59 -4.71
N PRO A 55 1.55 -5.07 -3.63
CA PRO A 55 2.84 -5.73 -3.72
C PRO A 55 2.78 -6.99 -4.59
N MET A 56 3.96 -7.49 -4.98
CA MET A 56 4.06 -8.63 -5.90
C MET A 56 3.58 -9.94 -5.27
N GLU A 57 3.55 -10.03 -3.95
CA GLU A 57 3.10 -11.20 -3.20
C GLU A 57 1.55 -11.30 -3.19
N PRO A 58 0.97 -12.43 -3.62
CA PRO A 58 -0.46 -12.66 -3.54
C PRO A 58 -0.99 -12.50 -2.10
N GLY A 59 -2.16 -11.88 -1.96
CA GLY A 59 -2.80 -11.66 -0.66
C GLY A 59 -2.29 -10.44 0.11
N THR A 60 -1.20 -9.81 -0.34
CA THR A 60 -0.68 -8.58 0.26
C THR A 60 -1.24 -7.34 -0.45
N TRP A 61 -1.40 -6.26 0.30
CA TRP A 61 -1.90 -4.99 -0.20
C TRP A 61 -1.50 -3.85 0.74
N CYS A 62 -1.59 -2.63 0.23
CA CYS A 62 -1.35 -1.39 0.94
C CYS A 62 -2.50 -0.43 0.63
N MET A 63 -3.03 0.23 1.64
CA MET A 63 -4.07 1.24 1.45
C MET A 63 -3.91 2.38 2.45
N SER A 64 -4.24 3.59 1.99
CA SER A 64 -4.59 4.71 2.85
C SER A 64 -5.97 5.20 2.43
N TRP A 65 -6.86 5.46 3.38
CA TRP A 65 -8.24 5.86 3.08
C TRP A 65 -8.90 6.65 4.18
N ARG A 66 -10.02 7.28 3.85
CA ARG A 66 -10.94 7.86 4.82
C ARG A 66 -12.17 6.98 4.95
N THR A 67 -12.58 6.70 6.18
CA THR A 67 -13.78 5.90 6.46
C THR A 67 -15.07 6.71 6.27
N VAL A 68 -16.20 6.01 6.23
CA VAL A 68 -17.54 6.61 6.26
C VAL A 68 -17.77 7.53 7.48
N LYS A 69 -17.06 7.28 8.59
CA LYS A 69 -17.10 8.09 9.82
C LYS A 69 -16.20 9.33 9.75
N GLY A 70 -15.41 9.48 8.69
CA GLY A 70 -14.50 10.62 8.51
C GLY A 70 -13.14 10.46 9.19
N GLU A 71 -12.81 9.25 9.63
CA GLU A 71 -11.51 8.93 10.23
C GLU A 71 -10.53 8.51 9.11
N ASP A 72 -9.28 8.94 9.22
CA ASP A 72 -8.22 8.57 8.28
C ASP A 72 -7.54 7.28 8.79
N TYR A 73 -7.44 6.29 7.90
CA TYR A 73 -6.88 4.97 8.15
C TYR A 73 -5.78 4.66 7.12
N TYR A 74 -4.89 3.78 7.54
CA TYR A 74 -3.89 3.15 6.69
C TYR A 74 -3.76 1.70 7.13
N GLU A 75 -3.29 0.86 6.22
CA GLU A 75 -3.10 -0.55 6.50
C GLU A 75 -1.67 -0.96 6.16
N GLU A 76 -0.87 -1.20 7.21
CA GLU A 76 0.49 -1.71 7.09
C GLU A 76 0.66 -3.18 7.52
N LEU A 77 -0.32 -3.80 8.19
CA LEU A 77 -0.14 -5.16 8.71
C LEU A 77 -0.10 -6.22 7.61
N PHE A 78 -0.75 -5.95 6.48
CA PHE A 78 -0.67 -6.83 5.30
C PHE A 78 0.58 -6.57 4.47
N LEU A 79 1.42 -5.59 4.85
CA LEU A 79 2.77 -5.46 4.31
C LEU A 79 3.67 -6.51 4.97
N GLY A 80 4.12 -7.48 4.18
CA GLY A 80 5.08 -8.47 4.64
C GLY A 80 6.42 -7.85 5.10
N PRO A 81 7.30 -8.63 5.76
CA PRO A 81 8.54 -8.13 6.35
C PRO A 81 9.51 -7.47 5.35
N LYS A 82 9.38 -7.79 4.05
CA LYS A 82 10.16 -7.16 2.97
C LYS A 82 9.90 -5.66 2.83
N TYR A 83 8.76 -5.19 3.33
CA TYR A 83 8.28 -3.81 3.24
C TYR A 83 8.28 -3.10 4.60
N ALA A 84 9.07 -3.58 5.57
CA ALA A 84 9.13 -2.97 6.92
C ALA A 84 9.44 -1.46 6.89
N LYS A 85 10.31 -1.02 5.98
CA LYS A 85 10.64 0.40 5.78
C LYS A 85 9.43 1.22 5.30
N LEU A 86 8.57 0.64 4.46
CA LEU A 86 7.33 1.28 4.03
C LEU A 86 6.33 1.36 5.18
N ALA A 87 6.14 0.26 5.90
CA ALA A 87 5.25 0.20 7.06
C ALA A 87 5.63 1.23 8.14
N GLU A 88 6.93 1.37 8.44
CA GLU A 88 7.43 2.39 9.35
C GLU A 88 7.17 3.81 8.84
N PHE A 89 7.41 4.06 7.54
CA PHE A 89 7.12 5.36 6.93
C PHE A 89 5.63 5.71 7.04
N MET A 90 4.73 4.79 6.71
CA MET A 90 3.27 4.98 6.82
C MET A 90 2.84 5.32 8.25
N ARG A 91 3.39 4.60 9.23
CA ARG A 91 3.12 4.86 10.65
C ARG A 91 3.58 6.25 11.08
N ASN A 92 4.78 6.66 10.65
CA ASN A 92 5.36 7.95 11.01
C ASN A 92 4.57 9.12 10.40
N ILE A 93 4.12 9.02 9.16
CA ILE A 93 3.31 10.08 8.54
C ILE A 93 1.89 10.12 9.13
N ALA A 94 1.33 8.97 9.48
CA ALA A 94 0.00 8.90 10.09
C ALA A 94 -0.04 9.55 11.48
N GLN A 95 1.05 9.47 12.26
CA GLN A 95 1.19 10.21 13.52
C GLN A 95 1.09 11.74 13.35
N ASN A 96 1.38 12.25 12.15
CA ASN A 96 1.25 13.66 11.79
C ASN A 96 -0.10 13.99 11.14
N GLY A 97 -1.04 13.03 11.08
CA GLY A 97 -2.32 13.20 10.40
C GLY A 97 -2.20 13.23 8.87
N GLU A 98 -1.11 12.69 8.33
CA GLU A 98 -0.89 12.57 6.89
C GLU A 98 -1.15 11.13 6.39
N HIS A 99 -1.20 10.96 5.07
CA HIS A 99 -1.41 9.68 4.42
C HIS A 99 -0.52 9.54 3.18
N CYS A 100 -0.31 8.30 2.74
CA CYS A 100 0.27 8.05 1.43
C CYS A 100 -0.71 8.54 0.35
N THR A 101 -0.16 9.22 -0.64
CA THR A 101 -0.93 9.75 -1.78
C THR A 101 -0.73 8.93 -3.04
N ARG A 102 0.34 8.13 -3.08
CA ARG A 102 0.67 7.26 -4.19
C ARG A 102 1.73 6.26 -3.76
N THR A 103 1.44 4.98 -3.90
CA THR A 103 2.39 3.90 -3.68
C THR A 103 2.44 3.02 -4.93
N VAL A 104 3.64 2.73 -5.41
CA VAL A 104 3.86 1.80 -6.52
C VAL A 104 4.77 0.68 -6.06
N PHE A 105 4.41 -0.55 -6.41
CA PHE A 105 5.24 -1.72 -6.21
C PHE A 105 5.75 -2.23 -7.55
N GLY A 106 6.95 -2.81 -7.53
CA GLY A 106 7.56 -3.46 -8.68
C GLY A 106 8.27 -4.76 -8.29
N PRO A 107 8.95 -5.40 -9.26
CA PRO A 107 9.71 -6.61 -9.03
C PRO A 107 10.77 -6.45 -7.93
N ASN A 108 11.24 -7.56 -7.35
CA ASN A 108 12.30 -7.60 -6.32
C ASN A 108 11.99 -6.84 -5.03
N ALA A 109 10.70 -6.82 -4.63
CA ALA A 109 10.21 -6.03 -3.51
C ALA A 109 10.55 -4.54 -3.63
N SER A 110 10.66 -4.04 -4.87
CA SER A 110 10.85 -2.61 -5.11
C SER A 110 9.57 -1.86 -4.84
N TYR A 111 9.70 -0.68 -4.26
CA TYR A 111 8.57 0.23 -4.10
C TYR A 111 9.03 1.69 -4.10
N PHE A 112 8.09 2.57 -4.43
CA PHE A 112 8.20 4.01 -4.22
C PHE A 112 6.88 4.53 -3.68
N THR A 113 6.91 5.38 -2.64
CA THR A 113 5.72 6.02 -2.10
C THR A 113 5.94 7.52 -1.87
N ILE A 114 4.86 8.28 -1.98
CA ILE A 114 4.81 9.73 -1.80
C ILE A 114 3.77 10.08 -0.73
N SER A 115 4.15 10.93 0.22
CA SER A 115 3.26 11.65 1.13
C SER A 115 3.46 13.17 0.99
N PRO A 116 2.60 14.01 1.60
CA PRO A 116 2.84 15.45 1.69
C PRO A 116 4.18 15.81 2.38
N SER A 117 4.58 15.04 3.39
CA SER A 117 5.82 15.24 4.15
C SER A 117 7.09 14.66 3.51
N GLY A 118 6.98 13.75 2.55
CA GLY A 118 8.18 13.18 1.92
C GLY A 118 7.99 11.93 1.10
N TYR A 119 9.06 11.14 1.01
CA TYR A 119 9.17 9.99 0.13
C TYR A 119 9.80 8.81 0.87
N SER A 120 9.40 7.60 0.51
CA SER A 120 10.09 6.37 0.92
C SER A 120 10.21 5.44 -0.28
N TRP A 121 11.36 4.78 -0.42
CA TRP A 121 11.61 3.83 -1.49
C TRP A 121 12.60 2.75 -1.06
N GLN A 122 12.59 1.64 -1.80
CA GLN A 122 13.50 0.52 -1.61
C GLN A 122 13.69 -0.23 -2.94
N HIS A 123 14.90 -0.75 -3.16
CA HIS A 123 15.27 -1.65 -4.28
C HIS A 123 14.84 -1.16 -5.67
N LEU A 124 14.86 0.15 -5.91
CA LEU A 124 14.52 0.70 -7.22
C LEU A 124 15.56 0.26 -8.28
N PRO A 125 15.19 0.24 -9.58
CA PRO A 125 16.17 0.10 -10.64
C PRO A 125 17.33 1.11 -10.46
N PRO A 126 18.61 0.70 -10.55
CA PRO A 126 19.73 1.59 -10.22
C PRO A 126 19.74 2.91 -11.02
N ALA A 127 19.34 2.86 -12.29
CA ALA A 127 19.21 4.06 -13.11
C ALA A 127 18.16 5.05 -12.56
N LEU A 128 17.01 4.53 -12.11
CA LEU A 128 15.95 5.33 -11.49
C LEU A 128 16.40 5.88 -10.13
N GLU A 129 17.01 5.05 -9.28
CA GLU A 129 17.45 5.49 -7.94
C GLU A 129 18.47 6.63 -8.03
N ASN A 130 19.48 6.48 -8.89
CA ASN A 130 20.48 7.51 -9.13
C ASN A 130 19.85 8.81 -9.66
N ASP A 131 18.87 8.70 -10.56
CA ASP A 131 18.15 9.84 -11.11
C ASP A 131 17.33 10.58 -10.03
N ILE A 132 16.58 9.85 -9.19
CA ILE A 132 15.83 10.41 -8.07
C ILE A 132 16.78 11.13 -7.10
N ILE A 133 17.85 10.48 -6.65
CA ILE A 133 18.83 11.08 -5.72
C ILE A 133 19.44 12.36 -6.31
N GLY A 134 19.78 12.35 -7.59
CA GLY A 134 20.35 13.51 -8.28
C GLY A 134 19.37 14.66 -8.52
N ARG A 135 18.07 14.38 -8.59
CA ARG A 135 17.03 15.35 -8.98
C ARG A 135 16.12 15.82 -7.87
N ILE A 136 15.99 15.09 -6.76
CA ILE A 136 15.00 15.37 -5.71
C ILE A 136 15.08 16.81 -5.16
N LYS A 137 16.26 17.45 -5.23
CA LYS A 137 16.48 18.86 -4.84
C LYS A 137 16.07 19.90 -5.90
N LYS A 138 15.94 19.49 -7.17
CA LYS A 138 15.64 20.35 -8.34
C LYS A 138 14.21 20.16 -8.86
N GLY A 139 13.62 19.01 -8.57
CA GLY A 139 12.27 18.64 -9.00
C GLY A 139 11.80 17.46 -8.16
N THR A 140 10.60 17.59 -7.61
CA THR A 140 9.98 16.53 -6.83
C THR A 140 9.38 15.48 -7.77
N PRO A 141 9.62 14.18 -7.54
CA PRO A 141 8.88 13.13 -8.23
C PRO A 141 7.39 13.30 -7.96
N THR A 142 6.58 13.30 -9.02
CA THR A 142 5.11 13.35 -8.92
C THR A 142 4.50 12.00 -9.21
N THR A 143 5.09 11.22 -10.12
CA THR A 143 4.64 9.87 -10.46
C THR A 143 5.85 8.99 -10.74
N ILE A 144 5.87 7.81 -10.14
CA ILE A 144 6.80 6.74 -10.49
C ILE A 144 5.96 5.54 -10.93
N ALA A 145 6.38 4.88 -12.01
CA ALA A 145 5.82 3.62 -12.46
C ALA A 145 6.93 2.59 -12.58
N LEU A 146 6.71 1.39 -12.04
CA LEU A 146 7.65 0.27 -12.04
C LEU A 146 7.06 -0.87 -12.86
N GLY A 147 7.80 -1.31 -13.88
CA GLY A 147 7.41 -2.39 -14.77
C GLY A 147 8.29 -3.63 -14.62
N VAL A 148 8.12 -4.58 -15.55
CA VAL A 148 8.95 -5.78 -15.62
C VAL A 148 10.40 -5.46 -15.95
N HIS A 149 11.32 -6.34 -15.54
CA HIS A 149 12.74 -6.29 -15.91
C HIS A 149 13.44 -4.94 -15.63
N GLY A 150 13.04 -4.26 -14.56
CA GLY A 150 13.62 -2.97 -14.18
C GLY A 150 13.16 -1.80 -15.04
N SER A 151 12.14 -1.98 -15.88
CA SER A 151 11.53 -0.88 -16.64
C SER A 151 10.90 0.13 -15.69
N PHE A 152 11.01 1.41 -16.01
CA PHE A 152 10.43 2.46 -15.19
C PHE A 152 10.06 3.72 -15.97
N VAL A 153 9.15 4.51 -15.40
CA VAL A 153 8.90 5.91 -15.78
C VAL A 153 8.84 6.76 -14.52
N ALA A 154 9.52 7.91 -14.54
CA ALA A 154 9.50 8.91 -13.49
C ALA A 154 9.10 10.26 -14.08
N LEU A 155 8.01 10.82 -13.56
CA LEU A 155 7.53 12.16 -13.87
C LEU A 155 7.90 13.10 -12.72
N TYR A 156 8.40 14.29 -13.05
CA TYR A 156 8.82 15.30 -12.09
C TYR A 156 7.95 16.56 -12.18
N SER A 157 7.84 17.29 -11.07
CA SER A 157 7.04 18.53 -10.97
C SER A 157 7.51 19.66 -11.88
N ASN A 158 8.78 19.62 -12.32
CA ASN A 158 9.33 20.57 -13.29
C ASN A 158 9.10 20.15 -14.75
N GLY A 159 8.28 19.13 -15.00
CA GLY A 159 7.96 18.62 -16.33
C GLY A 159 9.00 17.68 -16.93
N ASN A 160 10.12 17.41 -16.23
CA ASN A 160 11.07 16.40 -16.69
C ASN A 160 10.46 14.99 -16.61
N VAL A 161 10.88 14.16 -17.55
CA VAL A 161 10.55 12.73 -17.62
C VAL A 161 11.85 11.93 -17.71
N SER A 162 12.00 10.95 -16.85
CA SER A 162 13.10 9.97 -16.86
C SER A 162 12.52 8.59 -17.01
N PHE A 163 13.01 7.79 -17.96
CA PHE A 163 12.38 6.52 -18.27
C PHE A 163 13.35 5.55 -18.95
N ASP A 164 13.10 4.26 -18.70
CA ASP A 164 13.68 3.14 -19.44
C ASP A 164 12.58 2.08 -19.60
N VAL A 165 12.00 1.99 -20.80
CA VAL A 165 10.85 1.10 -21.08
C VAL A 165 10.91 0.40 -22.44
N ALA A 166 11.91 0.69 -23.27
CA ALA A 166 11.84 0.47 -24.71
C ALA A 166 11.67 -1.00 -25.12
N GLN A 167 12.25 -1.95 -24.37
CA GLN A 167 12.15 -3.37 -24.70
C GLN A 167 10.84 -4.01 -24.26
N HIS A 168 10.15 -3.46 -23.27
CA HIS A 168 9.02 -4.11 -22.62
C HIS A 168 7.70 -3.33 -22.75
N TYR A 169 7.74 -2.03 -23.02
CA TYR A 169 6.57 -1.18 -23.21
C TYR A 169 6.77 -0.23 -24.40
N PRO A 170 6.90 -0.75 -25.63
CA PRO A 170 7.18 0.06 -26.82
C PRO A 170 6.13 1.14 -27.09
N ALA A 171 4.85 0.88 -26.75
CA ALA A 171 3.79 1.87 -26.85
C ALA A 171 4.02 3.07 -25.92
N VAL A 172 4.48 2.84 -24.69
CA VAL A 172 4.78 3.91 -23.72
C VAL A 172 6.03 4.68 -24.14
N ASP A 173 7.07 4.01 -24.65
CA ASP A 173 8.25 4.67 -25.22
C ASP A 173 7.84 5.61 -26.37
N ALA A 174 7.02 5.13 -27.31
CA ALA A 174 6.50 5.92 -28.42
C ALA A 174 5.67 7.12 -27.95
N MET A 175 4.83 6.96 -26.92
CA MET A 175 4.04 8.05 -26.34
C MET A 175 4.92 9.13 -25.70
N ILE A 176 5.94 8.73 -24.91
CA ILE A 176 6.84 9.68 -24.24
C ILE A 176 7.70 10.45 -25.27
N ARG A 177 8.17 9.77 -26.33
CA ARG A 177 9.00 10.39 -27.38
C ARG A 177 8.22 11.24 -28.37
N ASN A 178 6.90 11.06 -28.48
CA ASN A 178 6.06 11.85 -29.37
C ASN A 178 5.75 13.23 -28.77
N SER A 179 6.70 14.16 -28.93
CA SER A 179 6.61 15.52 -28.36
C SER A 179 5.41 16.33 -28.89
N ALA A 180 4.99 16.11 -30.14
CA ALA A 180 3.82 16.77 -30.72
C ALA A 180 2.53 16.34 -30.00
N GLU A 181 2.34 15.04 -29.80
CA GLU A 181 1.19 14.50 -29.08
C GLU A 181 1.23 14.86 -27.59
N ALA A 182 2.42 14.78 -26.97
CA ALA A 182 2.60 15.21 -25.60
C ALA A 182 2.21 16.69 -25.42
N THR A 183 2.58 17.57 -26.35
CA THR A 183 2.18 18.99 -26.30
C THR A 183 0.65 19.14 -26.46
N ARG A 184 0.05 18.43 -27.44
CA ARG A 184 -1.39 18.46 -27.70
C ARG A 184 -2.21 18.06 -26.48
N ARG A 185 -1.76 17.02 -25.75
CA ARG A 185 -2.45 16.49 -24.57
C ARG A 185 -1.98 17.11 -23.23
N LYS A 186 -1.22 18.21 -23.26
CA LYS A 186 -0.66 18.89 -22.08
C LYS A 186 0.25 17.99 -21.20
N GLY A 187 0.99 17.10 -21.83
CA GLY A 187 1.93 16.18 -21.22
C GLY A 187 1.27 14.95 -20.61
N ILE A 188 2.11 14.04 -20.13
CA ILE A 188 1.68 12.89 -19.32
C ILE A 188 1.54 13.37 -17.87
N ALA A 189 0.34 13.20 -17.31
CA ALA A 189 0.05 13.58 -15.93
C ALA A 189 0.20 12.41 -14.95
N PHE A 190 -0.03 11.18 -15.43
CA PHE A 190 0.09 9.96 -14.67
C PHE A 190 0.41 8.78 -15.58
N VAL A 191 1.14 7.80 -15.05
CA VAL A 191 1.53 6.57 -15.74
C VAL A 191 1.62 5.44 -14.72
N ALA A 192 1.12 4.27 -15.10
CA ALA A 192 1.28 3.01 -14.40
C ALA A 192 1.73 1.94 -15.40
N LEU A 193 2.72 1.14 -15.02
CA LEU A 193 3.22 0.00 -15.77
C LEU A 193 2.84 -1.27 -15.00
N SER A 194 2.43 -2.33 -15.69
CA SER A 194 2.17 -3.61 -15.03
C SER A 194 3.50 -4.29 -14.70
N PRO A 195 3.83 -4.56 -13.43
CA PRO A 195 5.04 -5.32 -13.09
C PRO A 195 4.85 -6.84 -13.31
N TYR A 196 3.66 -7.27 -13.74
CA TYR A 196 3.30 -8.67 -13.98
C TYR A 196 3.36 -9.07 -15.46
N ALA A 197 3.09 -8.12 -16.37
CA ALA A 197 3.02 -8.39 -17.79
C ALA A 197 3.63 -7.24 -18.62
N ALA A 198 4.58 -7.59 -19.48
CA ALA A 198 5.15 -6.66 -20.45
C ALA A 198 4.05 -6.11 -21.37
N GLY A 199 4.16 -4.83 -21.73
CA GLY A 199 3.24 -4.16 -22.64
C GLY A 199 1.94 -3.70 -22.01
N GLN A 200 1.60 -4.11 -20.78
CA GLN A 200 0.41 -3.63 -20.08
C GLN A 200 0.68 -2.30 -19.34
N TYR A 201 -0.16 -1.30 -19.57
CA TYR A 201 0.03 0.03 -19.01
C TYR A 201 -1.29 0.81 -18.92
N TYR A 202 -1.27 1.87 -18.11
CA TYR A 202 -2.29 2.91 -18.07
C TYR A 202 -1.60 4.29 -18.05
N VAL A 203 -2.03 5.21 -18.91
CA VAL A 203 -1.48 6.57 -19.04
C VAL A 203 -2.63 7.56 -19.02
N ALA A 204 -2.57 8.56 -18.13
CA ALA A 204 -3.48 9.71 -18.13
C ALA A 204 -2.73 10.99 -18.50
N TYR A 205 -3.34 11.82 -19.32
CA TYR A 205 -2.73 13.02 -19.90
C TYR A 205 -3.26 14.29 -19.24
N GLY A 206 -2.50 15.39 -19.35
CA GLY A 206 -2.86 16.67 -18.75
C GLY A 206 -4.16 17.30 -19.26
N ASP A 207 -4.67 16.86 -20.41
CA ASP A 207 -5.96 17.28 -20.97
C ASP A 207 -7.17 16.50 -20.42
N GLY A 208 -6.97 15.52 -19.54
CA GLY A 208 -8.03 14.67 -18.99
C GLY A 208 -8.35 13.44 -19.85
N SER A 209 -7.65 13.22 -20.96
CA SER A 209 -7.74 11.96 -21.70
C SER A 209 -6.87 10.86 -21.07
N ALA A 210 -7.14 9.60 -21.44
CA ALA A 210 -6.32 8.46 -21.05
C ALA A 210 -6.08 7.50 -22.22
N SER A 211 -5.08 6.64 -22.09
CA SER A 211 -4.76 5.57 -23.03
C SER A 211 -4.18 4.39 -22.26
N TRP A 212 -4.54 3.17 -22.64
CA TRP A 212 -4.19 1.98 -21.87
C TRP A 212 -4.04 0.75 -22.77
N ASN A 213 -3.31 -0.23 -22.27
CA ASN A 213 -3.30 -1.60 -22.78
C ASN A 213 -3.45 -2.52 -21.57
N ILE A 214 -4.66 -3.03 -21.35
CA ILE A 214 -5.04 -3.82 -20.17
C ILE A 214 -5.93 -4.99 -20.62
N PRO A 215 -6.12 -6.02 -19.79
CA PRO A 215 -7.09 -7.08 -20.05
C PRO A 215 -8.48 -6.54 -20.41
N THR A 216 -9.17 -7.22 -21.34
CA THR A 216 -10.43 -6.73 -21.93
C THR A 216 -11.55 -6.67 -20.90
N GLU A 217 -11.54 -7.61 -19.95
CA GLU A 217 -12.44 -7.68 -18.81
C GLU A 217 -12.40 -6.44 -17.91
N TRP A 218 -11.28 -5.70 -17.86
CA TRP A 218 -11.17 -4.46 -17.07
C TRP A 218 -11.63 -3.22 -17.82
N SER A 219 -11.79 -3.33 -19.15
CA SER A 219 -11.94 -2.16 -20.03
C SER A 219 -13.17 -1.31 -19.71
N VAL A 220 -14.29 -1.91 -19.29
CA VAL A 220 -15.52 -1.20 -18.95
C VAL A 220 -15.31 -0.33 -17.70
N ASP A 221 -14.75 -0.90 -16.66
CA ASP A 221 -14.50 -0.21 -15.39
C ASP A 221 -13.45 0.88 -15.55
N VAL A 222 -12.34 0.58 -16.22
CA VAL A 222 -11.27 1.56 -16.47
C VAL A 222 -11.75 2.68 -17.40
N THR A 223 -12.61 2.40 -18.37
CA THR A 223 -13.25 3.45 -19.19
C THR A 223 -14.13 4.35 -18.33
N THR A 224 -14.96 3.77 -17.46
CA THR A 224 -15.84 4.52 -16.55
C THR A 224 -15.04 5.46 -15.64
N VAL A 225 -13.96 4.96 -15.04
CA VAL A 225 -13.06 5.78 -14.20
C VAL A 225 -12.34 6.85 -15.04
N SER A 226 -11.85 6.50 -16.23
CA SER A 226 -11.13 7.43 -17.11
C SER A 226 -12.00 8.59 -17.60
N GLN A 227 -13.30 8.37 -17.78
CA GLN A 227 -14.24 9.42 -18.18
C GLN A 227 -14.43 10.51 -17.12
N SER A 228 -14.06 10.26 -15.86
CA SER A 228 -14.13 11.25 -14.79
C SER A 228 -12.87 12.11 -14.65
N LEU A 229 -11.82 11.81 -15.44
CA LEU A 229 -10.55 12.54 -15.38
C LEU A 229 -10.76 14.02 -15.71
N ARG A 230 -10.16 14.86 -14.86
CA ARG A 230 -10.22 16.31 -15.03
C ARG A 230 -8.90 16.84 -15.61
N PRO A 231 -8.94 17.79 -16.56
CA PRO A 231 -7.73 18.42 -17.07
C PRO A 231 -6.89 19.06 -15.96
N VAL A 232 -5.56 18.97 -16.06
CA VAL A 232 -4.64 19.66 -15.16
C VAL A 232 -4.88 21.17 -15.25
N GLY A 233 -5.04 21.81 -14.09
CA GLY A 233 -5.34 23.23 -13.96
C GLY A 233 -6.84 23.59 -13.98
N SER A 234 -7.76 22.63 -14.15
CA SER A 234 -9.19 22.93 -13.98
C SER A 234 -9.50 23.15 -12.49
N THR A 235 -9.87 24.37 -12.11
CA THR A 235 -10.35 24.67 -10.75
C THR A 235 -11.62 23.89 -10.47
N ARG A 236 -11.72 23.21 -9.32
CA ARG A 236 -12.95 22.52 -8.92
C ARG A 236 -14.02 23.57 -8.63
N ALA A 237 -14.99 23.70 -9.53
CA ALA A 237 -16.16 24.53 -9.30
C ALA A 237 -16.90 23.98 -8.07
N GLY A 238 -16.69 24.58 -6.90
CA GLY A 238 -17.56 24.40 -5.73
C GLY A 238 -17.20 23.32 -4.72
N SER A 239 -16.00 22.72 -4.69
CA SER A 239 -15.63 21.92 -3.51
C SER A 239 -15.08 22.82 -2.40
N THR A 240 -15.98 23.46 -1.66
CA THR A 240 -15.69 23.89 -0.29
C THR A 240 -15.47 22.63 0.54
N LEU A 241 -14.24 22.10 0.53
CA LEU A 241 -13.80 21.27 1.65
C LEU A 241 -13.94 22.14 2.90
N PRO A 242 -14.58 21.67 3.98
CA PRO A 242 -14.62 22.43 5.22
C PRO A 242 -13.18 22.67 5.65
N SER A 243 -12.73 23.90 5.48
CA SER A 243 -11.49 24.41 6.07
C SER A 243 -11.57 24.15 7.56
N VAL A 244 -10.83 23.16 8.04
CA VAL A 244 -10.51 23.05 9.47
C VAL A 244 -9.86 24.37 9.85
N GLY A 245 -10.52 25.09 10.76
CA GLY A 245 -10.34 26.53 10.99
C GLY A 245 -8.89 26.98 11.07
N GLY A 246 -8.44 27.70 10.04
CA GLY A 246 -7.29 28.57 10.13
C GLY A 246 -7.66 29.81 10.94
N PHE A 247 -6.96 30.00 12.05
CA PHE A 247 -7.04 31.19 12.89
C PHE A 247 -6.85 32.46 12.05
N GLY A 248 -7.86 33.32 12.06
CA GLY A 248 -7.80 34.64 11.44
C GLY A 248 -6.73 35.49 12.13
N GLY A 249 -5.63 35.74 11.40
CA GLY A 249 -4.70 36.81 11.71
C GLY A 249 -5.38 38.17 11.49
N VAL A 250 -5.65 38.88 12.57
CA VAL A 250 -6.13 40.26 12.56
C VAL A 250 -4.93 41.18 12.24
N ALA A 251 -4.97 41.85 11.09
CA ALA A 251 -4.07 42.97 10.80
C ALA A 251 -4.55 44.22 11.57
N GLY A 252 -3.61 44.89 12.23
CA GLY A 252 -3.83 45.79 13.36
C GLY A 252 -4.44 47.16 13.08
N GLY A 253 -4.83 47.80 14.19
CA GLY A 253 -5.26 49.19 14.26
C GLY A 253 -5.61 49.65 15.68
N GLY A 254 -4.60 50.04 16.46
CA GLY A 254 -4.68 51.12 17.46
C GLY A 254 -5.38 50.90 18.82
N GLY A 255 -4.56 50.92 19.89
CA GLY A 255 -4.84 51.69 21.12
C GLY A 255 -5.69 51.05 22.23
N PHE A 256 -5.22 51.28 23.47
CA PHE A 256 -5.91 51.25 24.78
C PHE A 256 -5.76 50.00 25.70
N THR A 257 -4.96 50.23 26.75
CA THR A 257 -5.06 49.85 28.19
C THR A 257 -5.66 48.52 28.65
N ALA A 258 -4.78 47.74 29.32
CA ALA A 258 -4.91 46.95 30.55
C ALA A 258 -6.30 46.52 31.06
N ALA A 259 -6.51 45.20 31.19
CA ALA A 259 -7.04 44.51 32.37
C ALA A 259 -6.86 42.98 32.22
N GLY A 260 -6.50 42.32 33.33
CA GLY A 260 -6.20 40.89 33.38
C GLY A 260 -7.43 39.99 33.22
N GLY A 261 -7.17 38.77 32.77
CA GLY A 261 -8.13 37.67 32.72
C GLY A 261 -7.43 36.39 32.28
N GLN A 262 -7.08 35.55 33.25
CA GLN A 262 -6.69 34.17 33.00
C GLN A 262 -7.88 33.42 32.39
N ASN A 263 -7.66 32.71 31.28
CA ASN A 263 -8.62 31.73 30.78
C ASN A 263 -7.92 30.40 30.47
N PRO A 264 -8.60 29.27 30.70
CA PRO A 264 -7.99 27.96 30.87
C PRO A 264 -7.63 27.32 29.54
N ALA A 265 -6.56 26.53 29.57
CA ALA A 265 -6.15 25.66 28.47
C ALA A 265 -7.27 24.67 28.14
N SER A 266 -7.82 24.77 26.93
CA SER A 266 -8.60 23.70 26.31
C SER A 266 -7.63 22.64 25.78
N PRO A 267 -7.75 21.37 26.16
CA PRO A 267 -6.91 20.32 25.61
C PRO A 267 -7.29 20.07 24.14
N SER A 268 -6.30 20.12 23.25
CA SER A 268 -6.41 19.56 21.92
C SER A 268 -6.72 18.06 22.07
N VAL A 269 -7.87 17.63 21.54
CA VAL A 269 -8.22 16.21 21.44
C VAL A 269 -7.26 15.58 20.44
N LEU A 270 -6.12 15.08 20.95
CA LEU A 270 -5.24 14.18 20.22
C LEU A 270 -6.06 12.94 19.87
N SER A 271 -6.23 12.70 18.57
CA SER A 271 -6.73 11.45 18.01
C SER A 271 -5.89 10.28 18.54
N THR A 272 -6.32 9.70 19.65
CA THR A 272 -5.67 8.56 20.29
C THR A 272 -6.14 7.23 19.68
N GLY A 273 -6.95 7.28 18.62
CA GLY A 273 -7.55 6.11 17.97
C GLY A 273 -6.69 5.44 16.90
N LEU A 274 -5.62 6.09 16.40
CA LEU A 274 -4.89 5.62 15.21
C LEU A 274 -4.17 4.28 15.37
N HIS A 275 -3.89 3.82 16.60
CA HIS A 275 -3.12 2.59 16.85
C HIS A 275 -3.95 1.32 17.09
N ALA A 276 -5.29 1.41 17.09
CA ALA A 276 -6.16 0.25 17.33
C ALA A 276 -6.55 -0.53 16.05
N ALA A 277 -6.32 0.02 14.86
CA ALA A 277 -6.90 -0.45 13.60
C ALA A 277 -6.52 -1.90 13.23
N GLY A 278 -5.24 -2.24 13.30
CA GLY A 278 -4.80 -3.60 12.96
C GLY A 278 -5.27 -4.68 13.94
N LYS A 279 -5.52 -4.31 15.20
CA LYS A 279 -6.14 -5.21 16.19
C LYS A 279 -7.63 -5.41 15.96
N LEU A 280 -8.30 -4.42 15.36
CA LEU A 280 -9.74 -4.48 15.09
C LEU A 280 -10.08 -5.45 13.96
N TRP A 281 -9.21 -5.65 12.97
CA TRP A 281 -9.43 -6.67 11.94
C TRP A 281 -9.47 -8.08 12.53
N HIS A 282 -8.45 -8.45 13.32
CA HIS A 282 -8.44 -9.75 13.99
C HIS A 282 -9.65 -9.95 14.90
N ALA A 283 -10.05 -8.91 15.66
CA ALA A 283 -11.26 -8.95 16.47
C ALA A 283 -12.55 -9.08 15.64
N TYR A 284 -12.62 -8.46 14.46
CA TYR A 284 -13.77 -8.59 13.56
C TYR A 284 -13.86 -10.01 13.00
N GLN A 285 -12.75 -10.59 12.57
CA GLN A 285 -12.69 -11.97 12.09
C GLN A 285 -13.15 -12.97 13.18
N ASP A 286 -12.69 -12.78 14.41
CA ASP A 286 -13.13 -13.59 15.56
C ASP A 286 -14.64 -13.43 15.83
N SER A 287 -15.20 -12.23 15.67
CA SER A 287 -16.63 -11.98 15.88
C SER A 287 -17.53 -12.65 14.83
N GLN A 288 -17.05 -12.76 13.58
CA GLN A 288 -17.78 -13.43 12.51
C GLN A 288 -17.76 -14.95 12.69
N GLN A 289 -16.62 -15.53 13.07
CA GLN A 289 -16.51 -16.97 13.33
C GLN A 289 -17.37 -17.45 14.51
N ASN A 290 -17.64 -16.58 15.48
CA ASN A 290 -18.39 -16.93 16.68
C ASN A 290 -19.93 -16.76 16.53
N SER A 291 -20.42 -16.46 15.32
CA SER A 291 -21.85 -16.24 15.04
C SER A 291 -22.57 -17.42 14.38
N GLY A 292 -21.88 -18.54 14.15
CA GLY A 292 -22.48 -19.79 13.68
C GLY A 292 -23.01 -20.65 14.84
N PRO A 293 -24.14 -21.37 14.68
CA PRO A 293 -24.61 -22.32 15.68
C PRO A 293 -23.60 -23.46 15.83
N GLN A 294 -22.93 -23.55 16.98
CA GLN A 294 -22.10 -24.70 17.34
C GLN A 294 -23.00 -25.94 17.52
N THR A 295 -23.11 -26.76 16.48
CA THR A 295 -23.68 -28.11 16.61
C THR A 295 -22.60 -29.06 17.12
N SER A 296 -22.50 -29.18 18.44
CA SER A 296 -21.69 -30.21 19.10
C SER A 296 -22.34 -31.58 18.92
N TYR A 297 -21.83 -32.37 17.97
CA TYR A 297 -22.14 -33.79 17.85
C TYR A 297 -20.96 -34.59 18.40
N PHE A 298 -21.10 -35.13 19.61
CA PHE A 298 -20.21 -36.16 20.14
C PHE A 298 -20.80 -37.52 19.77
N ASP A 299 -20.15 -38.23 18.86
CA ASP A 299 -20.33 -39.68 18.68
C ASP A 299 -19.05 -40.37 19.15
N THR A 300 -19.17 -41.11 20.25
CA THR A 300 -18.12 -42.00 20.77
C THR A 300 -18.62 -43.43 20.64
N SER A 301 -18.33 -44.08 19.53
CA SER A 301 -18.35 -45.54 19.45
C SER A 301 -17.39 -46.12 18.40
N GLY A 302 -16.18 -46.49 18.87
CA GLY A 302 -15.49 -47.71 18.42
C GLY A 302 -14.40 -47.60 17.35
N GLY A 303 -13.17 -48.01 17.72
CA GLY A 303 -12.40 -48.94 16.90
C GLY A 303 -11.12 -48.46 16.19
N GLN A 304 -10.02 -48.42 16.95
CA GLN A 304 -8.61 -48.71 16.58
C GLN A 304 -7.85 -47.99 15.44
N ALA A 305 -6.72 -47.43 15.88
CA ALA A 305 -5.37 -47.52 15.31
C ALA A 305 -5.01 -46.70 14.05
N GLY A 306 -4.72 -45.43 14.29
CA GLY A 306 -3.79 -44.61 13.50
C GLY A 306 -3.29 -43.47 14.37
N VAL A 307 -2.02 -43.47 14.76
CA VAL A 307 -1.42 -42.41 15.59
C VAL A 307 -1.23 -41.17 14.72
N GLY A 308 -2.27 -40.34 14.63
CA GLY A 308 -2.21 -39.01 14.05
C GLY A 308 -1.71 -38.00 15.08
N PHE A 309 -0.77 -37.15 14.69
CA PHE A 309 -0.36 -35.99 15.49
C PHE A 309 -1.54 -35.04 15.62
N ASP A 310 -2.05 -34.86 16.83
CA ASP A 310 -3.15 -33.94 17.15
C ASP A 310 -2.57 -32.56 17.54
N PRO A 311 -2.77 -31.51 16.71
CA PRO A 311 -2.27 -30.16 16.98
C PRO A 311 -2.88 -29.52 18.24
N SER A 312 -4.00 -30.04 18.75
CA SER A 312 -4.64 -29.51 19.97
C SER A 312 -3.88 -29.85 21.25
N THR A 313 -2.94 -30.80 21.20
CA THR A 313 -2.04 -31.11 22.33
C THR A 313 -0.94 -30.07 22.56
N LEU A 314 -0.74 -29.13 21.63
CA LEU A 314 0.23 -28.02 21.79
C LEU A 314 -0.34 -26.81 22.56
N GLY A 315 -1.64 -26.79 22.88
CA GLY A 315 -2.28 -25.68 23.60
C GLY A 315 -1.90 -25.55 25.08
N ASN A 316 -1.29 -26.58 25.67
CA ASN A 316 -0.89 -26.63 27.09
C ASN A 316 0.63 -26.73 27.27
N PHE A 317 1.41 -26.08 26.42
CA PHE A 317 2.86 -26.02 26.59
C PHE A 317 3.21 -25.10 27.78
N ASP A 318 3.53 -25.69 28.92
CA ASP A 318 3.99 -24.96 30.09
C ASP A 318 5.41 -24.39 29.83
N PRO A 319 5.58 -23.05 29.81
CA PRO A 319 6.89 -22.42 29.58
C PRO A 319 7.92 -22.78 30.66
N SER A 320 7.50 -23.30 31.82
CA SER A 320 8.39 -23.71 32.90
C SER A 320 9.31 -24.88 32.52
N VAL A 321 8.94 -25.68 31.51
CA VAL A 321 9.74 -26.81 31.02
C VAL A 321 11.02 -26.34 30.30
N LEU A 322 11.07 -25.09 29.84
CA LEU A 322 12.27 -24.50 29.22
C LEU A 322 13.29 -23.97 30.24
N ASN A 323 12.92 -23.84 31.52
CA ASN A 323 13.86 -23.40 32.57
C ASN A 323 14.85 -24.50 33.00
N GLY A 324 14.69 -25.74 32.51
CA GLY A 324 15.64 -26.83 32.68
C GLY A 324 16.63 -27.00 31.52
N PHE A 325 16.56 -26.14 30.48
CA PHE A 325 17.41 -26.27 29.30
C PHE A 325 18.77 -25.62 29.57
N ASP A 326 19.75 -26.42 30.01
CA ASP A 326 21.13 -25.98 30.19
C ASP A 326 21.89 -26.07 28.85
N PRO A 327 22.23 -24.95 28.20
CA PRO A 327 22.93 -24.93 26.92
C PRO A 327 24.33 -25.56 26.98
N SER A 328 24.91 -25.70 28.17
CA SER A 328 26.25 -26.26 28.34
C SER A 328 26.30 -27.77 28.07
N THR A 329 25.18 -28.49 28.25
CA THR A 329 25.07 -29.92 27.92
C THR A 329 25.06 -30.16 26.41
N LEU A 330 24.59 -29.19 25.63
CA LEU A 330 24.53 -29.26 24.17
C LEU A 330 25.93 -29.14 23.54
N VAL A 331 26.85 -28.46 24.23
CA VAL A 331 28.25 -28.33 23.81
C VAL A 331 29.07 -29.58 24.18
N GLN A 332 28.72 -30.29 25.25
CA GLN A 332 29.41 -31.53 25.64
C GLN A 332 29.05 -32.74 24.75
N GLY A 333 27.91 -32.71 24.06
CA GLY A 333 27.50 -33.78 23.13
C GLY A 333 28.12 -33.68 21.73
N LEU A 334 28.73 -32.55 21.39
CA LEU A 334 29.40 -32.34 20.10
C LEU A 334 30.87 -32.75 20.21
N ASP A 335 31.12 -34.06 20.28
CA ASP A 335 32.46 -34.61 20.06
C ASP A 335 32.93 -34.23 18.64
N PRO A 336 34.00 -33.43 18.48
CA PRO A 336 34.50 -33.00 17.19
C PRO A 336 34.81 -34.17 16.25
N ALA A 337 35.17 -35.35 16.77
CA ALA A 337 35.46 -36.52 15.96
C ALA A 337 34.20 -37.08 15.26
N ASN A 338 33.04 -37.04 15.93
CA ASN A 338 31.78 -37.54 15.37
C ASN A 338 31.18 -36.56 14.35
N VAL A 339 31.41 -35.25 14.54
CA VAL A 339 30.99 -34.22 13.58
C VAL A 339 31.78 -34.31 12.28
N VAL A 340 33.10 -34.54 12.36
CA VAL A 340 33.95 -34.70 11.17
C VAL A 340 33.59 -35.97 10.38
N ASN A 341 33.30 -37.09 11.06
CA ASN A 341 32.87 -38.32 10.41
C ASN A 341 31.48 -38.20 9.76
N GLY A 342 30.55 -37.46 10.38
CA GLY A 342 29.24 -37.19 9.80
C GLY A 342 29.29 -36.33 8.54
N ILE A 343 30.18 -35.32 8.51
CA ILE A 343 30.37 -34.45 7.34
C ILE A 343 31.05 -35.21 6.19
N ALA A 344 32.03 -36.07 6.49
CA ALA A 344 32.68 -36.91 5.48
C ALA A 344 31.69 -37.88 4.79
N ALA A 345 30.70 -38.41 5.53
CA ALA A 345 29.65 -39.27 4.97
C ALA A 345 28.67 -38.54 4.04
N ILE A 346 28.51 -37.22 4.19
CA ILE A 346 27.61 -36.41 3.38
C ILE A 346 28.29 -35.93 2.09
N PHE A 347 29.62 -35.75 2.10
CA PHE A 347 30.35 -35.11 1.00
C PHE A 347 31.43 -35.97 0.33
N GLY A 348 31.52 -37.29 0.63
CA GLY A 348 32.61 -38.14 0.15
C GLY A 348 32.19 -39.50 -0.41
N ASN A 349 31.79 -39.54 -1.69
CA ASN A 349 32.31 -40.46 -2.71
C ASN A 349 31.68 -40.14 -4.08
N ASN A 350 32.36 -39.27 -4.83
CA ASN A 350 32.40 -39.25 -6.30
C ASN A 350 33.66 -38.52 -6.75
#